data_AF-A0A6B2XAR1-F1
#
_entry.id   AF-A0A6B2XAR1-F1
#
_cell.length_a   1.000
_cell.length_b   1.000
_cell.length_c   1.000
_cell.angle_alpha   90.00
_cell.angle_beta   90.00
_cell.angle_gamma   90.00
#
_symmetry.space_group_name_H-M   'P 1'
#
loop_
_entity.id
_entity.type
_entity.pdbx_description
1 polymer ?
#
loop_
_entity_poly.entity_id
_entity_poly.type
_entity_poly.pdbx_seq_one_letter_code
_entity_poly.pdbx_strand_id
1 'polypeptide(L)'
;MPSSPPVPDHGAVLAEVRKVRRAGVVRLRGLDVPVLAGVARGVPRGDGELPGGPVEKVLRLAVSRMGGGTLQTAAEYSLGLAQGTRDWPASDRRRRAAQVYGVSVERFRKHHELMVLGQVAEQVVALHRDGTPGGAENSPVPYDRMPAAHRTLHVRVHDRTVPVTLHVHSVDLVRDIDVVVSPTNIYFALPAPYKSSVSATLRRAGAHRDPVGGLVEDRIDDELRGWTARHGAPGRAAQPGTVAATSAGVLDGQGIRRIYHVAVAVPRPETNDYDVQPADITRGVARVFALLAEESGRHDPPLRSVCLPLLGAGRGGLTPLESFGALWAAVEAELARGADWEIHFVVRRHARADLLERLLAPRED
;
A
#
# COMPACT_ATOMS: atom_id res chain seq x y z
N MET A 1 -29.42 -18.54 -24.60
CA MET A 1 -28.11 -17.95 -24.25
C MET A 1 -28.14 -16.49 -24.70
N PRO A 2 -28.33 -15.50 -23.81
CA PRO A 2 -28.04 -14.12 -24.23
C PRO A 2 -26.52 -13.99 -24.35
N SER A 3 -26.05 -13.56 -25.51
CA SER A 3 -24.64 -13.28 -25.77
C SER A 3 -24.10 -12.26 -24.77
N SER A 4 -22.95 -12.56 -24.17
CA SER A 4 -22.20 -11.57 -23.39
C SER A 4 -22.01 -10.30 -24.22
N PRO A 5 -22.24 -9.10 -23.66
CA PRO A 5 -22.02 -7.87 -24.40
C PRO A 5 -20.55 -7.79 -24.86
N PRO A 6 -20.29 -7.27 -26.06
CA PRO A 6 -18.93 -7.14 -26.57
C PRO A 6 -18.11 -6.23 -25.65
N VAL A 7 -16.88 -6.64 -25.34
CA VAL A 7 -15.93 -5.86 -24.55
C VAL A 7 -15.80 -4.46 -25.18
N PRO A 8 -15.95 -3.38 -24.40
CA PRO A 8 -15.90 -2.04 -24.95
C PRO A 8 -14.49 -1.74 -25.46
N ASP A 9 -14.43 -1.16 -26.66
CA ASP A 9 -13.19 -0.68 -27.25
C ASP A 9 -12.55 0.42 -26.38
N HIS A 10 -11.24 0.33 -26.18
CA HIS A 10 -10.47 1.29 -25.37
C HIS A 10 -10.61 2.72 -25.92
N GLY A 11 -10.58 2.89 -27.24
CA GLY A 11 -10.74 4.19 -27.89
C GLY A 11 -12.10 4.82 -27.61
N ALA A 12 -13.16 4.03 -27.65
CA ALA A 12 -14.51 4.45 -27.31
C ALA A 12 -14.65 4.86 -25.83
N VAL A 13 -14.09 4.07 -24.91
CA VAL A 13 -14.06 4.40 -23.47
C VAL A 13 -13.28 5.70 -23.23
N LEU A 14 -12.10 5.84 -23.83
CA LEU A 14 -11.27 7.03 -23.70
C LEU A 14 -11.97 8.29 -24.23
N ALA A 15 -12.72 8.18 -25.31
CA ALA A 15 -13.51 9.28 -25.85
C ALA A 15 -14.56 9.79 -24.86
N GLU A 16 -15.26 8.87 -24.18
CA GLU A 16 -16.25 9.22 -23.16
C GLU A 16 -15.62 9.76 -21.88
N VAL A 17 -14.51 9.17 -21.41
CA VAL A 17 -13.73 9.71 -20.28
C VAL A 17 -13.27 11.14 -20.58
N ARG A 18 -12.86 11.45 -21.81
CA ARG A 18 -12.53 12.82 -22.24
C ARG A 18 -13.75 13.75 -22.27
N LYS A 19 -14.96 13.25 -22.56
CA LYS A 19 -16.22 14.05 -22.43
C LYS A 19 -16.46 14.40 -20.96
N VAL A 20 -16.36 13.42 -20.07
CA VAL A 20 -16.51 13.63 -18.61
C VAL A 20 -15.45 14.62 -18.09
N ARG A 21 -14.19 14.47 -18.49
CA ARG A 21 -13.12 15.40 -18.09
C ARG A 21 -13.39 16.85 -18.49
N ARG A 22 -14.04 17.09 -19.65
CA ARG A 22 -14.40 18.44 -20.12
C ARG A 22 -15.60 19.00 -19.36
N ALA A 23 -16.64 18.20 -19.20
CA ALA A 23 -17.89 18.63 -18.58
C ALA A 23 -17.83 18.69 -17.04
N GLY A 24 -17.09 17.78 -16.40
CA GLY A 24 -17.05 17.59 -14.96
C GLY A 24 -18.14 16.67 -14.44
N VAL A 25 -17.91 16.08 -13.27
CA VAL A 25 -18.77 15.06 -12.65
C VAL A 25 -20.14 15.58 -12.22
N VAL A 26 -20.29 16.89 -11.96
CA VAL A 26 -21.60 17.51 -11.68
C VAL A 26 -22.56 17.38 -12.85
N ARG A 27 -22.06 17.46 -14.08
CA ARG A 27 -22.87 17.43 -15.31
C ARG A 27 -23.03 16.02 -15.90
N LEU A 28 -22.56 14.98 -15.21
CA LEU A 28 -22.56 13.60 -15.70
C LEU A 28 -23.94 13.11 -16.18
N ARG A 29 -25.02 13.48 -15.48
CA ARG A 29 -26.39 13.03 -15.80
C ARG A 29 -26.88 13.52 -17.17
N GLY A 30 -26.33 14.62 -17.69
CA GLY A 30 -26.68 15.18 -18.99
C GLY A 30 -25.67 14.83 -20.10
N LEU A 31 -24.68 13.99 -19.83
CA LEU A 31 -23.70 13.57 -20.83
C LEU A 31 -24.13 12.28 -21.51
N ASP A 32 -24.01 12.27 -22.83
CA ASP A 32 -24.11 11.06 -23.64
C ASP A 32 -22.81 10.24 -23.52
N VAL A 33 -22.84 9.26 -22.61
CA VAL A 33 -21.75 8.32 -22.28
C VAL A 33 -22.26 6.86 -22.26
N PRO A 34 -22.77 6.35 -23.41
CA PRO A 34 -23.39 5.02 -23.49
C PRO A 34 -22.44 3.87 -23.16
N VAL A 35 -21.14 3.99 -23.46
CA VAL A 35 -20.14 2.95 -23.16
C VAL A 35 -19.90 2.87 -21.66
N LEU A 36 -19.65 4.00 -20.99
CA LEU A 36 -19.48 4.06 -19.54
C LEU A 36 -20.76 3.66 -18.80
N ALA A 37 -21.92 4.04 -19.32
CA ALA A 37 -23.21 3.60 -18.80
C ALA A 37 -23.41 2.08 -18.96
N GLY A 38 -22.94 1.50 -20.08
CA GLY A 38 -22.92 0.06 -20.31
C GLY A 38 -22.05 -0.68 -19.30
N VAL A 39 -20.83 -0.20 -19.05
CA VAL A 39 -19.96 -0.75 -18.00
C VAL A 39 -20.59 -0.63 -16.62
N ALA A 40 -21.24 0.51 -16.34
CA ALA A 40 -21.90 0.75 -15.05
C ALA A 40 -23.07 -0.22 -14.77
N ARG A 41 -23.69 -0.83 -15.79
CA ARG A 41 -24.70 -1.88 -15.59
C ARG A 41 -24.11 -3.19 -15.08
N GLY A 42 -22.85 -3.46 -15.37
CA GLY A 42 -22.13 -4.65 -14.90
C GLY A 42 -21.48 -4.49 -13.52
N VAL A 43 -21.42 -3.27 -12.97
CA VAL A 43 -20.88 -3.02 -11.63
C VAL A 43 -22.00 -3.16 -10.60
N PRO A 44 -21.82 -3.96 -9.52
CA PRO A 44 -22.84 -4.15 -8.49
C PRO A 44 -23.34 -2.82 -7.91
N ARG A 45 -24.65 -2.69 -7.76
CA ARG A 45 -25.27 -1.59 -7.01
C ARG A 45 -24.94 -1.82 -5.53
N GLY A 46 -24.44 -0.80 -4.84
CA GLY A 46 -24.15 -0.88 -3.40
C GLY A 46 -25.18 -0.05 -2.62
N ASP A 47 -25.37 -0.36 -1.35
CA ASP A 47 -26.46 0.15 -0.49
C ASP A 47 -26.34 1.62 -0.06
N GLY A 48 -25.67 2.45 -0.86
CA GLY A 48 -25.55 3.89 -0.67
C GLY A 48 -25.34 4.57 -2.01
N GLU A 49 -26.35 5.31 -2.48
CA GLU A 49 -26.24 6.11 -3.68
C GLU A 49 -25.20 7.22 -3.48
N LEU A 50 -24.01 7.03 -4.06
CA LEU A 50 -23.07 8.13 -4.24
C LEU A 50 -23.77 9.25 -5.05
N PRO A 51 -23.59 10.55 -4.73
CA PRO A 51 -24.28 11.67 -5.37
C PRO A 51 -24.14 11.74 -6.92
N GLY A 52 -23.17 11.00 -7.47
CA GLY A 52 -22.80 10.96 -8.89
C GLY A 52 -23.45 9.91 -9.77
N GLY A 53 -24.22 8.98 -9.20
CA GLY A 53 -24.83 7.88 -9.94
C GLY A 53 -23.84 6.81 -10.45
N PRO A 54 -24.32 5.83 -11.23
CA PRO A 54 -23.57 4.62 -11.60
C PRO A 54 -22.27 4.86 -12.39
N VAL A 55 -22.27 5.85 -13.29
CA VAL A 55 -21.09 6.18 -14.10
C VAL A 55 -19.97 6.79 -13.26
N GLU A 56 -20.30 7.66 -12.29
CA GLU A 56 -19.28 8.19 -11.39
C GLU A 56 -18.67 7.08 -10.53
N LYS A 57 -19.47 6.10 -10.11
CA LYS A 57 -18.97 4.92 -9.38
C LYS A 57 -17.95 4.13 -10.20
N VAL A 58 -18.22 3.88 -11.48
CA VAL A 58 -17.27 3.24 -12.41
C VAL A 58 -15.97 4.03 -12.48
N LEU A 59 -16.03 5.35 -12.65
CA LEU A 59 -14.84 6.18 -12.74
C LEU A 59 -14.03 6.19 -11.43
N ARG A 60 -14.69 6.25 -10.27
CA ARG A 60 -14.03 6.16 -8.96
C ARG A 60 -13.34 4.82 -8.77
N LEU A 61 -14.02 3.73 -9.13
CA LEU A 61 -13.46 2.39 -9.02
C LEU A 61 -12.26 2.21 -9.97
N ALA A 62 -12.38 2.65 -11.22
CA ALA A 62 -11.30 2.62 -12.20
C ALA A 62 -10.06 3.39 -11.70
N VAL A 63 -10.26 4.60 -11.18
CA VAL A 63 -9.19 5.44 -10.63
C VAL A 63 -8.55 4.80 -9.40
N SER A 64 -9.34 4.21 -8.51
CA SER A 64 -8.84 3.53 -7.31
C SER A 64 -7.97 2.30 -7.61
N ARG A 65 -8.11 1.69 -8.80
CA ARG A 65 -7.34 0.53 -9.26
C ARG A 65 -6.00 0.90 -9.92
N MET A 66 -5.73 2.19 -10.15
CA MET A 66 -4.50 2.66 -10.80
C MET A 66 -3.22 2.54 -9.96
N GLY A 67 -3.29 1.93 -8.76
CA GLY A 67 -2.10 1.60 -7.96
C GLY A 67 -1.55 2.73 -7.08
N GLY A 68 -2.20 3.90 -7.01
CA GLY A 68 -1.76 5.04 -6.19
C GLY A 68 -0.82 6.02 -6.91
N GLY A 69 -0.13 6.84 -6.12
CA GLY A 69 0.89 7.77 -6.61
C GLY A 69 0.37 8.95 -7.44
N THR A 70 1.29 9.62 -8.13
CA THR A 70 1.00 10.83 -8.93
C THR A 70 0.02 10.56 -10.07
N LEU A 71 0.04 9.36 -10.65
CA LEU A 71 -0.89 8.95 -11.71
C LEU A 71 -2.34 8.90 -11.23
N GLN A 72 -2.60 8.20 -10.12
CA GLN A 72 -3.95 8.15 -9.54
C GLN A 72 -4.41 9.54 -9.09
N THR A 73 -3.55 10.28 -8.36
CA THR A 73 -3.91 11.61 -7.86
C THR A 73 -4.18 12.60 -8.99
N ALA A 74 -3.41 12.55 -10.07
CA ALA A 74 -3.66 13.38 -11.25
C ALA A 74 -4.98 13.00 -11.95
N ALA A 75 -5.34 11.71 -11.98
CA ALA A 75 -6.64 11.25 -12.51
C ALA A 75 -7.81 11.75 -11.65
N GLU A 76 -7.69 11.66 -10.32
CA GLU A 76 -8.68 12.15 -9.36
C GLU A 76 -8.95 13.65 -9.55
N TYR A 77 -7.89 14.46 -9.65
CA TYR A 77 -8.03 15.89 -9.92
C TYR A 77 -8.55 16.19 -11.33
N SER A 78 -8.06 15.49 -12.36
CA SER A 78 -8.48 15.72 -13.76
C SER A 78 -9.98 15.49 -13.95
N LEU A 79 -10.53 14.48 -13.27
CA LEU A 79 -11.95 14.13 -13.35
C LEU A 79 -12.83 14.83 -12.31
N GLY A 80 -12.24 15.48 -11.29
CA GLY A 80 -13.00 16.13 -10.21
C GLY A 80 -13.55 15.14 -9.19
N LEU A 81 -12.85 14.01 -9.02
CA LEU A 81 -13.20 12.94 -8.08
C LEU A 81 -12.51 13.11 -6.73
N ALA A 82 -11.43 13.89 -6.66
CA ALA A 82 -10.81 14.28 -5.41
C ALA A 82 -11.80 15.06 -4.54
N GLN A 83 -11.73 14.87 -3.22
CA GLN A 83 -12.62 15.51 -2.26
C GLN A 83 -12.61 17.04 -2.43
N GLY A 84 -13.80 17.66 -2.48
CA GLY A 84 -13.94 19.11 -2.63
C GLY A 84 -13.62 19.68 -4.01
N THR A 85 -13.43 18.84 -5.05
CA THR A 85 -13.10 19.29 -6.41
C THR A 85 -14.21 19.07 -7.43
N ARG A 86 -15.38 18.67 -6.96
CA ARG A 86 -16.52 18.22 -7.77
C ARG A 86 -17.01 19.31 -8.73
N ASP A 87 -17.14 20.52 -8.20
CA ASP A 87 -17.67 21.73 -8.82
C ASP A 87 -16.59 22.61 -9.49
N TRP A 88 -15.31 22.23 -9.36
CA TRP A 88 -14.22 23.02 -9.92
C TRP A 88 -14.30 23.14 -11.44
N PRO A 89 -13.95 24.28 -12.04
CA PRO A 89 -13.80 24.43 -13.48
C PRO A 89 -12.79 23.45 -14.07
N ALA A 90 -13.01 23.04 -15.33
CA ALA A 90 -12.14 22.07 -16.02
C ALA A 90 -10.69 22.58 -16.23
N SER A 91 -10.49 23.89 -16.22
CA SER A 91 -9.18 24.55 -16.22
C SER A 91 -8.45 24.36 -14.89
N ASP A 92 -9.15 24.48 -13.78
CA ASP A 92 -8.57 24.45 -12.42
C ASP A 92 -8.25 23.02 -12.01
N ARG A 93 -9.12 22.08 -12.38
CA ARG A 93 -8.84 20.63 -12.32
C ARG A 93 -7.57 20.27 -13.08
N ARG A 94 -7.40 20.80 -14.31
CA ARG A 94 -6.18 20.60 -15.11
C ARG A 94 -4.96 21.19 -14.43
N ARG A 95 -5.08 22.42 -13.95
CA ARG A 95 -3.99 23.12 -13.26
C ARG A 95 -3.53 22.32 -12.05
N ARG A 96 -4.46 21.81 -11.26
CA ARG A 96 -4.15 20.98 -10.10
C ARG A 96 -3.52 19.64 -10.49
N ALA A 97 -4.05 18.96 -11.51
CA ALA A 97 -3.45 17.73 -12.03
C ALA A 97 -2.02 17.94 -12.60
N ALA A 98 -1.76 19.08 -13.24
CA ALA A 98 -0.42 19.44 -13.71
C ALA A 98 0.56 19.67 -12.54
N GLN A 99 0.09 20.29 -11.45
CA GLN A 99 0.88 20.46 -10.22
C GLN A 99 1.29 19.12 -9.61
N VAL A 100 0.45 18.09 -9.69
CA VAL A 100 0.78 16.74 -9.18
C VAL A 100 2.01 16.15 -9.88
N TYR A 101 2.23 16.50 -11.16
CA TYR A 101 3.40 16.08 -11.93
C TYR A 101 4.56 17.07 -11.90
N GLY A 102 4.41 18.23 -11.26
CA GLY A 102 5.41 19.30 -11.29
C GLY A 102 5.67 19.86 -12.71
N VAL A 103 4.67 19.79 -13.61
CA VAL A 103 4.80 20.28 -14.99
C VAL A 103 3.88 21.48 -15.25
N SER A 104 4.20 22.25 -16.29
CA SER A 104 3.31 23.33 -16.74
C SER A 104 1.97 22.77 -17.21
N VAL A 105 0.91 23.58 -17.08
CA VAL A 105 -0.45 23.23 -17.52
C VAL A 105 -0.48 22.85 -19.00
N GLU A 106 0.32 23.55 -19.81
CA GLU A 106 0.41 23.30 -21.25
C GLU A 106 1.14 21.99 -21.57
N ARG A 107 2.22 21.67 -20.85
CA ARG A 107 2.90 20.37 -20.98
C ARG A 107 1.99 19.23 -20.54
N PHE A 108 1.26 19.40 -19.44
CA PHE A 108 0.28 18.44 -18.97
C PHE A 108 -0.80 18.19 -20.03
N ARG A 109 -1.39 19.26 -20.58
CA ARG A 109 -2.41 19.19 -21.64
C ARG A 109 -1.94 18.39 -22.85
N LYS A 110 -0.70 18.60 -23.29
CA LYS A 110 -0.16 17.98 -24.51
C LYS A 110 0.29 16.53 -24.31
N HIS A 111 0.87 16.18 -23.16
CA HIS A 111 1.58 14.89 -23.02
C HIS A 111 1.04 14.01 -21.89
N HIS A 112 0.62 14.58 -20.77
CA HIS A 112 0.27 13.81 -19.58
C HIS A 112 -1.24 13.55 -19.48
N GLU A 113 -2.07 14.50 -19.87
CA GLU A 113 -3.54 14.39 -19.76
C GLU A 113 -4.07 13.21 -20.58
N LEU A 114 -3.52 12.99 -21.78
CA LEU A 114 -3.90 11.84 -22.59
C LEU A 114 -3.48 10.52 -21.94
N MET A 115 -2.25 10.43 -21.45
CA MET A 115 -1.75 9.24 -20.76
C MET A 115 -2.58 8.91 -19.51
N VAL A 116 -2.84 9.91 -18.66
CA VAL A 116 -3.67 9.76 -17.45
C VAL A 116 -5.07 9.24 -17.79
N LEU A 117 -5.74 9.85 -18.77
CA LEU A 117 -7.09 9.43 -19.16
C LEU A 117 -7.08 8.08 -19.88
N GLY A 118 -6.01 7.76 -20.61
CA GLY A 118 -5.80 6.45 -21.24
C GLY A 118 -5.69 5.33 -20.20
N GLN A 119 -4.96 5.58 -19.12
CA GLN A 119 -4.86 4.65 -17.99
C GLN A 119 -6.22 4.47 -17.27
N VAL A 120 -7.00 5.54 -17.10
CA VAL A 120 -8.38 5.41 -16.60
C VAL A 120 -9.23 4.55 -17.53
N ALA A 121 -9.12 4.75 -18.85
CA ALA A 121 -9.86 3.97 -19.84
C ALA A 121 -9.49 2.48 -19.80
N GLU A 122 -8.20 2.14 -19.66
CA GLU A 122 -7.75 0.75 -19.48
C GLU A 122 -8.40 0.09 -18.26
N GLN A 123 -8.45 0.80 -17.12
CA GLN A 123 -9.09 0.28 -15.91
C GLN A 123 -10.61 0.11 -16.06
N VAL A 124 -11.27 0.96 -16.85
CA VAL A 124 -12.70 0.80 -17.16
C VAL A 124 -12.96 -0.41 -18.06
N VAL A 125 -12.09 -0.65 -19.05
CA VAL A 125 -12.17 -1.87 -19.88
C VAL A 125 -11.94 -3.12 -19.02
N ALA A 126 -10.97 -3.08 -18.11
CA ALA A 126 -10.73 -4.17 -17.16
C ALA A 126 -11.97 -4.43 -16.27
N LEU A 127 -12.60 -3.38 -15.75
CA LEU A 127 -13.85 -3.49 -14.98
C LEU A 127 -14.99 -4.12 -15.77
N HIS A 128 -15.08 -3.87 -17.07
CA HIS A 128 -16.06 -4.54 -17.91
C HIS A 128 -15.75 -6.04 -18.06
N ARG A 129 -14.48 -6.39 -18.30
CA ARG A 129 -14.05 -7.80 -18.40
C ARG A 129 -14.35 -8.58 -17.12
N ASP A 130 -14.08 -7.96 -15.96
CA ASP A 130 -14.40 -8.52 -14.65
C ASP A 130 -15.91 -8.59 -14.37
N GLY A 131 -16.74 -7.81 -15.09
CA GLY A 131 -18.19 -7.72 -14.92
C GLY A 131 -19.02 -8.46 -15.97
N THR A 132 -18.40 -9.05 -16.99
CA THR A 132 -19.08 -9.85 -18.01
C THR A 132 -19.39 -11.25 -17.45
N PRO A 133 -20.63 -11.74 -17.51
CA PRO A 133 -20.99 -13.04 -16.94
C PRO A 133 -20.39 -14.16 -17.79
N GLY A 134 -19.18 -14.58 -17.42
CA GLY A 134 -18.40 -15.58 -18.12
C GLY A 134 -17.11 -15.89 -17.38
N GLY A 135 -17.24 -16.47 -16.18
CA GLY A 135 -16.13 -17.05 -15.43
C GLY A 135 -15.71 -16.25 -14.20
N ALA A 136 -15.92 -16.86 -13.03
CA ALA A 136 -15.48 -16.46 -11.68
C ALA A 136 -16.31 -15.38 -10.94
N GLU A 137 -17.04 -15.88 -9.94
CA GLU A 137 -17.40 -15.21 -8.68
C GLU A 137 -18.48 -14.10 -8.70
N ASN A 138 -19.71 -14.51 -9.01
CA ASN A 138 -20.92 -13.89 -8.44
C ASN A 138 -21.93 -14.98 -8.03
N SER A 139 -21.46 -15.95 -7.24
CA SER A 139 -22.35 -16.42 -6.17
C SER A 139 -22.43 -15.27 -5.16
N PRO A 140 -23.60 -14.98 -4.53
CA PRO A 140 -23.60 -14.14 -3.35
C PRO A 140 -22.53 -14.70 -2.43
N VAL A 141 -21.48 -13.93 -2.10
CA VAL A 141 -20.57 -14.34 -1.04
C VAL A 141 -21.49 -14.56 0.14
N PRO A 142 -21.65 -15.79 0.63
CA PRO A 142 -22.44 -16.00 1.82
C PRO A 142 -21.89 -15.00 2.84
N TYR A 143 -22.75 -14.24 3.52
CA TYR A 143 -22.35 -13.45 4.70
C TYR A 143 -21.59 -14.29 5.75
N ASP A 144 -21.50 -15.60 5.51
CA ASP A 144 -20.89 -16.65 6.29
C ASP A 144 -19.35 -16.76 6.21
N ARG A 145 -18.63 -16.06 5.30
CA ARG A 145 -17.15 -16.06 5.34
C ARG A 145 -16.53 -14.73 4.91
N MET A 146 -16.38 -13.81 5.86
CA MET A 146 -15.35 -12.77 5.72
C MET A 146 -13.99 -13.45 5.49
N PRO A 147 -13.19 -13.04 4.49
CA PRO A 147 -11.89 -13.65 4.26
C PRO A 147 -11.04 -13.51 5.53
N ALA A 148 -10.34 -14.59 5.90
CA ALA A 148 -9.59 -14.62 7.14
C ALA A 148 -8.56 -13.47 7.20
N ALA A 149 -8.57 -12.75 8.33
CA ALA A 149 -7.62 -11.67 8.61
C ALA A 149 -6.21 -12.22 8.92
N HIS A 150 -6.11 -13.51 9.24
CA HIS A 150 -4.86 -14.24 9.43
C HIS A 150 -4.87 -15.46 8.53
N ARG A 151 -3.83 -15.64 7.71
CA ARG A 151 -3.70 -16.77 6.79
C ARG A 151 -2.34 -17.42 7.00
N THR A 152 -2.31 -18.72 7.28
CA THR A 152 -1.06 -19.47 7.40
C THR A 152 -0.78 -20.19 6.09
N LEU A 153 0.39 -19.93 5.51
CA LEU A 153 0.89 -20.54 4.30
C LEU A 153 2.04 -21.48 4.63
N HIS A 154 2.12 -22.60 3.94
CA HIS A 154 3.24 -23.54 4.07
C HIS A 154 4.13 -23.37 2.84
N VAL A 155 5.25 -22.67 3.02
CA VAL A 155 6.14 -22.29 1.92
C VAL A 155 7.28 -23.28 1.83
N ARG A 156 7.55 -23.77 0.63
CA ARG A 156 8.69 -24.65 0.37
C ARG A 156 9.94 -23.79 0.15
N VAL A 157 10.95 -24.00 0.98
CA VAL A 157 12.28 -23.39 0.88
C VAL A 157 13.30 -24.52 0.83
N HIS A 158 13.91 -24.72 -0.33
CA HIS A 158 14.73 -25.91 -0.64
C HIS A 158 14.00 -27.23 -0.27
N ASP A 159 14.56 -27.99 0.66
CA ASP A 159 14.03 -29.29 1.11
C ASP A 159 13.14 -29.18 2.36
N ARG A 160 12.81 -27.96 2.80
CA ARG A 160 11.99 -27.70 3.99
C ARG A 160 10.68 -27.02 3.63
N THR A 161 9.66 -27.30 4.43
CA THR A 161 8.40 -26.55 4.43
C THR A 161 8.34 -25.72 5.69
N VAL A 162 8.22 -24.40 5.55
CA VAL A 162 8.20 -23.44 6.65
C VAL A 162 6.85 -22.74 6.71
N PRO A 163 6.20 -22.64 7.89
CA PRO A 163 4.99 -21.85 8.03
C PRO A 163 5.28 -20.35 7.95
N VAL A 164 4.49 -19.64 7.16
CA VAL A 164 4.52 -18.17 7.02
C VAL A 164 3.12 -17.64 7.29
N THR A 165 2.99 -16.65 8.17
CA THR A 165 1.69 -16.07 8.53
C THR A 165 1.47 -14.72 7.85
N LEU A 166 0.36 -14.55 7.13
CA LEU A 166 -0.08 -13.30 6.54
C LEU A 166 -1.17 -12.65 7.41
N HIS A 167 -0.92 -11.42 7.87
CA HIS A 167 -1.85 -10.56 8.58
C HIS A 167 -2.47 -9.53 7.63
N VAL A 168 -3.80 -9.54 7.53
CA VAL A 168 -4.58 -8.68 6.64
C VAL A 168 -5.33 -7.61 7.44
N HIS A 169 -4.57 -6.71 8.04
CA HIS A 169 -5.10 -5.60 8.83
C HIS A 169 -4.05 -4.49 9.01
N SER A 170 -4.36 -3.48 9.82
CA SER A 170 -3.38 -2.45 10.19
C SER A 170 -2.32 -3.02 11.15
N VAL A 171 -1.10 -2.48 11.09
CA VAL A 171 0.06 -3.01 11.84
C VAL A 171 -0.09 -2.87 13.36
N ASP A 172 -0.89 -1.92 13.84
CA ASP A 172 -1.24 -1.71 15.25
C ASP A 172 -2.22 -2.75 15.82
N LEU A 173 -2.71 -3.68 15.00
CA LEU A 173 -3.54 -4.81 15.43
C LEU A 173 -2.75 -6.13 15.47
N VAL A 174 -1.46 -6.11 15.14
CA VAL A 174 -0.58 -7.27 15.29
C VAL A 174 -0.35 -7.54 16.77
N ARG A 175 -0.38 -8.82 17.15
CA ARG A 175 -0.21 -9.29 18.53
C ARG A 175 0.67 -10.53 18.56
N ASP A 176 1.29 -10.76 19.71
CA ASP A 176 2.05 -11.97 20.02
C ASP A 176 3.19 -12.22 19.02
N ILE A 177 3.84 -11.13 18.57
CA ILE A 177 5.03 -11.17 17.70
C ILE A 177 6.14 -10.35 18.33
N ASP A 178 7.30 -10.95 18.50
CA ASP A 178 8.42 -10.37 19.22
C ASP A 178 8.98 -9.11 18.59
N VAL A 179 9.13 -9.11 17.26
CA VAL A 179 9.73 -8.00 16.51
C VAL A 179 8.82 -7.55 15.38
N VAL A 180 8.51 -6.25 15.33
CA VAL A 180 7.84 -5.65 14.17
C VAL A 180 8.79 -4.72 13.42
N VAL A 181 8.90 -4.92 12.12
CA VAL A 181 9.74 -4.09 11.26
C VAL A 181 9.01 -2.80 10.87
N SER A 182 9.68 -1.66 11.04
CA SER A 182 9.17 -0.33 10.73
C SER A 182 9.97 0.28 9.58
N PRO A 183 9.36 0.55 8.40
CA PRO A 183 10.03 1.28 7.33
C PRO A 183 10.21 2.76 7.71
N THR A 184 11.46 3.20 7.73
CA THR A 184 11.83 4.57 8.09
C THR A 184 12.75 5.18 7.03
N ASN A 185 12.82 6.51 7.00
CA ASN A 185 13.78 7.20 6.14
C ASN A 185 15.22 7.08 6.66
N ILE A 186 16.18 7.39 5.79
CA ILE A 186 17.61 7.32 6.11
C ILE A 186 18.07 8.28 7.23
N TYR A 187 17.24 9.23 7.66
CA TYR A 187 17.53 10.10 8.79
C TYR A 187 16.93 9.58 10.11
N PHE A 188 16.27 8.42 10.08
CA PHE A 188 15.50 7.88 11.20
C PHE A 188 14.46 8.85 11.78
N ALA A 189 13.99 9.81 10.96
CA ALA A 189 12.99 10.77 11.39
C ALA A 189 11.59 10.16 11.25
N LEU A 190 10.92 9.86 12.37
CA LEU A 190 9.59 9.28 12.31
C LEU A 190 8.55 10.27 11.78
N PRO A 191 7.61 9.82 10.93
CA PRO A 191 6.52 10.65 10.46
C PRO A 191 5.63 11.12 11.62
N ALA A 192 4.89 12.20 11.38
CA ALA A 192 3.92 12.69 12.35
C ALA A 192 2.86 11.61 12.69
N PRO A 193 2.42 11.49 13.95
CA PRO A 193 1.56 10.39 14.41
C PRO A 193 0.20 10.26 13.69
N TYR A 194 -0.32 11.33 13.09
CA TYR A 194 -1.59 11.33 12.36
C TYR A 194 -1.46 10.86 10.90
N LYS A 195 -0.25 10.54 10.43
CA LYS A 195 -0.05 9.96 9.09
C LYS A 195 -0.45 8.48 9.07
N SER A 196 -0.69 7.98 7.85
CA SER A 196 -1.21 6.63 7.61
C SER A 196 -0.14 5.61 7.16
N SER A 197 1.15 5.95 7.31
CA SER A 197 2.26 5.01 7.05
C SER A 197 2.39 3.99 8.18
N VAL A 198 3.09 2.87 7.91
CA VAL A 198 3.36 1.84 8.92
C VAL A 198 4.11 2.43 10.12
N SER A 199 5.19 3.18 9.88
CA SER A 199 5.99 3.84 10.93
C SER A 199 5.19 4.88 11.74
N ALA A 200 4.26 5.62 11.11
CA ALA A 200 3.38 6.54 11.83
C ALA A 200 2.39 5.80 12.72
N THR A 201 1.84 4.69 12.23
CA THR A 201 0.92 3.85 12.99
C THR A 201 1.63 3.19 14.17
N LEU A 202 2.82 2.63 13.98
CA LEU A 202 3.62 2.03 15.05
C LEU A 202 4.00 3.06 16.12
N ARG A 203 4.49 4.24 15.72
CA ARG A 203 4.76 5.36 16.63
C ARG A 203 3.53 5.72 17.46
N ARG A 204 2.39 5.92 16.78
CA ARG A 204 1.13 6.31 17.44
C ARG A 204 0.64 5.24 18.41
N ALA A 205 0.77 3.97 18.05
CA ALA A 205 0.25 2.84 18.82
C ALA A 205 1.16 2.45 19.99
N GLY A 206 2.48 2.67 19.88
CA GLY A 206 3.42 2.47 20.97
C GLY A 206 3.58 3.66 21.92
N ALA A 207 2.98 4.81 21.61
CA ALA A 207 2.97 5.97 22.49
C ALA A 207 2.09 5.76 23.73
N HIS A 208 2.57 6.21 24.89
CA HIS A 208 1.78 6.22 26.12
C HIS A 208 0.86 7.44 26.12
N ARG A 209 -0.42 7.21 26.43
CA ARG A 209 -1.46 8.22 26.44
C ARG A 209 -2.19 8.26 27.77
N ASP A 210 -2.65 9.44 28.13
CA ASP A 210 -3.53 9.63 29.29
C ASP A 210 -4.94 9.09 28.99
N PRO A 211 -5.83 8.99 30.01
CA PRO A 211 -7.20 8.52 29.83
C PRO A 211 -8.07 9.35 28.88
N VAL A 212 -7.70 10.60 28.58
CA VAL A 212 -8.42 11.46 27.62
C VAL A 212 -7.80 11.43 26.22
N GLY A 213 -6.79 10.59 26.00
CA GLY A 213 -6.13 10.37 24.72
C GLY A 213 -4.98 11.33 24.42
N GLY A 214 -4.62 12.21 25.37
CA GLY A 214 -3.46 13.09 25.30
C GLY A 214 -2.15 12.30 25.30
N LEU A 215 -1.15 12.78 24.54
CA LEU A 215 0.16 12.16 24.47
C LEU A 215 0.94 12.44 25.76
N VAL A 216 1.30 11.40 26.50
CA VAL A 216 2.13 11.49 27.71
C VAL A 216 3.60 11.21 27.38
N GLU A 217 3.87 10.17 26.59
CA GLU A 217 5.24 9.78 26.22
C GLU A 217 5.27 9.23 24.79
N ASP A 218 6.24 9.68 23.99
CA ASP A 218 6.53 9.14 22.65
C ASP A 218 7.81 8.29 22.69
N ARG A 219 7.76 7.21 23.50
CA ARG A 219 8.89 6.33 23.80
C ARG A 219 9.68 5.91 22.56
N ILE A 220 8.98 5.54 21.48
CA ILE A 220 9.60 5.06 20.25
C ILE A 220 10.41 6.19 19.57
N ASP A 221 9.87 7.41 19.49
CA ASP A 221 10.59 8.55 18.89
C ASP A 221 11.80 8.94 19.75
N ASP A 222 11.64 8.96 21.07
CA ASP A 222 12.70 9.31 22.01
C ASP A 222 13.86 8.30 21.97
N GLU A 223 13.54 7.00 21.98
CA GLU A 223 14.56 5.95 21.89
C GLU A 223 15.26 5.94 20.53
N LEU A 224 14.55 6.21 19.44
CA LEU A 224 15.15 6.27 18.11
C LEU A 224 16.07 7.49 17.95
N ARG A 225 15.69 8.64 18.52
CA ARG A 225 16.59 9.80 18.64
C ARG A 225 17.82 9.49 19.51
N GLY A 226 17.62 8.79 20.63
CA GLY A 226 18.72 8.31 21.47
C GLY A 226 19.65 7.36 20.70
N TRP A 227 19.10 6.47 19.88
CA TRP A 227 19.86 5.57 19.03
C TRP A 227 20.70 6.35 18.01
N THR A 228 20.10 7.31 17.29
CA THR A 228 20.85 8.12 16.30
C THR A 228 21.97 8.93 16.95
N ALA A 229 21.73 9.49 18.14
CA ALA A 229 22.76 10.19 18.92
C ALA A 229 23.94 9.29 19.27
N ARG A 230 23.69 8.09 19.80
CA ARG A 230 24.75 7.13 20.16
C ARG A 230 25.57 6.64 18.96
N HIS A 231 24.99 6.63 17.77
CA HIS A 231 25.63 6.16 16.54
C HIS A 231 26.15 7.31 15.65
N GLY A 232 26.23 8.53 16.16
CA GLY A 232 26.80 9.68 15.44
C GLY A 232 26.01 10.11 14.21
N ALA A 233 24.72 9.76 14.16
CA ALA A 233 23.80 10.05 13.07
C ALA A 233 22.78 11.19 13.31
N PRO A 234 22.82 12.06 14.34
CA PRO A 234 21.87 13.18 14.42
C PRO A 234 21.93 14.05 13.17
N GLY A 235 20.80 14.18 12.46
CA GLY A 235 20.70 14.98 11.24
C GLY A 235 21.52 14.48 10.05
N ARG A 236 22.16 13.30 10.16
CA ARG A 236 22.96 12.70 9.08
C ARG A 236 22.21 11.52 8.48
N ALA A 237 22.31 11.37 7.17
CA ALA A 237 21.81 10.19 6.49
C ALA A 237 22.61 8.96 6.92
N ALA A 238 21.92 7.96 7.44
CA ALA A 238 22.43 6.62 7.58
C ALA A 238 22.56 5.96 6.20
N GLN A 239 23.41 4.94 6.11
CA GLN A 239 23.47 4.10 4.92
C GLN A 239 22.12 3.40 4.72
N PRO A 240 21.54 3.39 3.51
CA PRO A 240 20.33 2.61 3.26
C PRO A 240 20.51 1.15 3.67
N GLY A 241 19.46 0.53 4.22
CA GLY A 241 19.51 -0.81 4.83
C GLY A 241 20.05 -0.84 6.26
N THR A 242 20.42 0.30 6.87
CA THR A 242 20.74 0.35 8.30
C THR A 242 19.50 0.04 9.14
N VAL A 243 19.68 -0.70 10.24
CA VAL A 243 18.59 -1.08 11.15
C VAL A 243 18.88 -0.54 12.54
N ALA A 244 17.91 0.20 13.09
CA ALA A 244 17.92 0.70 14.46
C ALA A 244 16.83 -0.01 15.27
N ALA A 245 17.18 -0.51 16.46
CA ALA A 245 16.22 -1.15 17.35
C ALA A 245 15.78 -0.23 18.48
N THR A 246 14.49 -0.25 18.77
CA THR A 246 13.86 0.38 19.95
C THR A 246 13.01 -0.66 20.69
N SER A 247 12.61 -0.35 21.92
CA SER A 247 11.45 -0.97 22.56
C SER A 247 10.19 -0.70 21.73
N ALA A 248 9.10 -1.39 22.06
CA ALA A 248 7.81 -1.21 21.42
C ALA A 248 6.90 -0.18 22.13
N GLY A 249 7.39 0.47 23.20
CA GLY A 249 6.55 1.30 24.06
C GLY A 249 5.39 0.48 24.65
N VAL A 250 4.17 1.02 24.60
CA VAL A 250 2.99 0.31 25.15
C VAL A 250 2.56 -0.91 24.34
N LEU A 251 3.10 -1.13 23.14
CA LEU A 251 2.85 -2.33 22.35
C LEU A 251 3.47 -3.60 22.96
N ASP A 252 4.34 -3.45 23.96
CA ASP A 252 4.84 -4.58 24.77
C ASP A 252 3.70 -5.37 25.42
N GLY A 253 2.64 -4.68 25.87
CA GLY A 253 1.41 -5.32 26.38
C GLY A 253 0.60 -6.08 25.31
N GLN A 254 0.98 -6.00 24.04
CA GLN A 254 0.42 -6.79 22.94
C GLN A 254 1.35 -7.94 22.51
N GLY A 255 2.44 -8.19 23.25
CA GLY A 255 3.46 -9.18 22.91
C GLY A 255 4.50 -8.69 21.91
N ILE A 256 4.50 -7.39 21.55
CA ILE A 256 5.53 -6.80 20.69
C ILE A 256 6.69 -6.29 21.54
N ARG A 257 7.83 -6.96 21.49
CA ARG A 257 8.96 -6.68 22.39
C ARG A 257 9.96 -5.70 21.81
N ARG A 258 10.09 -5.66 20.47
CA ARG A 258 11.02 -4.79 19.75
C ARG A 258 10.39 -4.20 18.50
N ILE A 259 10.85 -3.00 18.13
CA ILE A 259 10.61 -2.44 16.80
C ILE A 259 11.96 -2.24 16.12
N TYR A 260 12.12 -2.85 14.95
CA TYR A 260 13.31 -2.69 14.11
C TYR A 260 13.01 -1.70 13.00
N HIS A 261 13.56 -0.49 13.12
CA HIS A 261 13.43 0.57 12.15
C HIS A 261 14.46 0.37 11.05
N VAL A 262 13.99 0.15 9.82
CA VAL A 262 14.86 -0.09 8.67
C VAL A 262 14.91 1.18 7.82
N ALA A 263 16.09 1.75 7.70
CA ALA A 263 16.38 2.94 6.90
C ALA A 263 16.43 2.59 5.40
N VAL A 264 15.28 2.53 4.73
CA VAL A 264 15.18 2.19 3.30
C VAL A 264 14.67 3.33 2.43
N ALA A 265 14.09 4.36 3.04
CA ALA A 265 13.46 5.45 2.31
C ALA A 265 14.38 6.68 2.23
N VAL A 266 14.88 6.98 1.03
CA VAL A 266 15.65 8.20 0.76
C VAL A 266 14.67 9.33 0.45
N PRO A 267 14.57 10.39 1.27
CA PRO A 267 13.63 11.48 0.99
C PRO A 267 13.99 12.17 -0.32
N ARG A 268 12.98 12.39 -1.17
CA ARG A 268 13.16 13.19 -2.37
C ARG A 268 13.03 14.67 -1.99
N PRO A 269 14.04 15.52 -2.28
CA PRO A 269 13.97 16.95 -1.96
C PRO A 269 12.70 17.60 -2.51
N GLU A 270 12.12 18.51 -1.73
CA GLU A 270 10.93 19.31 -2.09
C GLU A 270 9.63 18.51 -2.31
N THR A 271 9.61 17.20 -2.01
CA THR A 271 8.39 16.39 -2.10
C THR A 271 8.05 15.70 -0.77
N ASN A 272 6.93 14.97 -0.76
CA ASN A 272 6.54 14.08 0.33
C ASN A 272 6.89 12.61 0.04
N ASP A 273 7.61 12.37 -1.07
CA ASP A 273 7.90 11.07 -1.63
C ASP A 273 9.32 10.63 -1.29
N TYR A 274 9.58 9.34 -1.51
CA TYR A 274 10.86 8.72 -1.23
C TYR A 274 11.31 7.90 -2.42
N ASP A 275 12.62 7.80 -2.58
CA ASP A 275 13.24 6.80 -3.44
C ASP A 275 13.63 5.60 -2.56
N VAL A 276 13.25 4.40 -3.01
CA VAL A 276 13.56 3.14 -2.34
C VAL A 276 14.12 2.19 -3.38
N GLN A 277 15.33 1.69 -3.15
CA GLN A 277 15.92 0.69 -4.04
C GLN A 277 15.64 -0.73 -3.52
N PRO A 278 15.26 -1.69 -4.39
CA PRO A 278 15.11 -3.10 -4.01
C PRO A 278 16.32 -3.66 -3.26
N ALA A 279 17.54 -3.32 -3.68
CA ALA A 279 18.77 -3.77 -3.01
C ALA A 279 18.88 -3.30 -1.55
N ASP A 280 18.35 -2.12 -1.22
CA ASP A 280 18.36 -1.59 0.14
C ASP A 280 17.36 -2.32 1.04
N ILE A 281 16.24 -2.77 0.47
CA ILE A 281 15.26 -3.64 1.14
C ILE A 281 15.92 -4.96 1.50
N THR A 282 16.53 -5.65 0.52
CA THR A 282 17.20 -6.93 0.75
C THR A 282 18.29 -6.80 1.82
N ARG A 283 19.14 -5.77 1.74
CA ARG A 283 20.18 -5.49 2.75
C ARG A 283 19.59 -5.22 4.13
N GLY A 284 18.54 -4.40 4.20
CA GLY A 284 17.87 -4.07 5.46
C GLY A 284 17.23 -5.28 6.13
N VAL A 285 16.57 -6.14 5.36
CA VAL A 285 15.94 -7.36 5.88
C VAL A 285 16.98 -8.39 6.32
N ALA A 286 18.08 -8.55 5.58
CA ALA A 286 19.21 -9.36 6.03
C ALA A 286 19.78 -8.86 7.37
N ARG A 287 19.90 -7.53 7.55
CA ARG A 287 20.35 -6.94 8.81
C ARG A 287 19.32 -7.10 9.93
N VAL A 288 18.03 -7.10 9.64
CA VAL A 288 16.96 -7.41 10.61
C VAL A 288 17.18 -8.80 11.20
N PHE A 289 17.42 -9.82 10.38
CA PHE A 289 17.66 -11.18 10.87
C PHE A 289 18.98 -11.30 11.64
N ALA A 290 20.06 -10.66 11.16
CA ALA A 290 21.31 -10.61 11.89
C ALA A 290 21.14 -9.98 13.29
N LEU A 291 20.41 -8.87 13.38
CA LEU A 291 20.12 -8.21 14.65
C LEU A 291 19.20 -9.05 15.56
N LEU A 292 18.20 -9.73 14.98
CA LEU A 292 17.35 -10.67 15.71
C LEU A 292 18.18 -11.80 16.33
N ALA A 293 19.10 -12.40 15.57
CA ALA A 293 20.01 -13.43 16.07
C ALA A 293 20.95 -12.89 17.17
N GLU A 294 21.47 -11.67 17.01
CA GLU A 294 22.34 -11.01 18.00
C GLU A 294 21.64 -10.72 19.34
N GLU A 295 20.36 -10.35 19.31
CA GLU A 295 19.61 -9.96 20.51
C GLU A 295 18.76 -11.11 21.11
N SER A 296 18.38 -12.11 20.33
CA SER A 296 17.41 -13.15 20.73
C SER A 296 17.71 -13.76 22.10
N GLY A 297 18.94 -14.24 22.32
CA GLY A 297 19.34 -14.88 23.59
C GLY A 297 19.49 -13.93 24.79
N ARG A 298 19.35 -12.61 24.59
CA ARG A 298 19.36 -11.61 25.68
C ARG A 298 17.96 -11.36 26.26
N HIS A 299 16.93 -11.95 25.65
CA HIS A 299 15.56 -11.87 26.11
C HIS A 299 15.12 -13.21 26.73
N ASP A 300 14.23 -13.14 27.72
CA ASP A 300 13.57 -14.29 28.32
C ASP A 300 12.05 -14.14 28.21
N PRO A 301 11.34 -14.99 27.43
CA PRO A 301 11.89 -16.03 26.56
C PRO A 301 12.73 -15.44 25.39
N PRO A 302 13.55 -16.21 24.67
CA PRO A 302 14.28 -15.69 23.50
C PRO A 302 13.34 -15.10 22.43
N LEU A 303 13.80 -14.11 21.66
CA LEU A 303 13.05 -13.60 20.50
C LEU A 303 13.04 -14.67 19.39
N ARG A 304 11.88 -14.95 18.81
CA ARG A 304 11.67 -16.00 17.80
C ARG A 304 10.83 -15.56 16.60
N SER A 305 10.03 -14.50 16.72
CA SER A 305 9.11 -14.08 15.66
C SER A 305 9.38 -12.68 15.10
N VAL A 306 9.18 -12.51 13.80
CA VAL A 306 9.36 -11.22 13.11
C VAL A 306 8.24 -10.93 12.12
N CYS A 307 7.65 -9.73 12.22
CA CYS A 307 6.63 -9.24 11.31
C CYS A 307 7.16 -8.19 10.33
N LEU A 308 6.99 -8.48 9.04
CA LEU A 308 7.53 -7.72 7.92
C LEU A 308 6.38 -7.06 7.13
N PRO A 309 6.26 -5.71 7.16
CA PRO A 309 5.43 -5.02 6.19
C PRO A 309 6.11 -4.96 4.83
N LEU A 310 5.35 -4.71 3.76
CA LEU A 310 5.95 -4.36 2.47
C LEU A 310 6.73 -3.04 2.59
N LEU A 311 8.02 -3.08 2.23
CA LEU A 311 8.93 -1.94 2.31
C LEU A 311 8.95 -1.18 0.97
N GLY A 312 8.75 0.14 1.01
CA GLY A 312 8.76 0.98 -0.20
C GLY A 312 7.50 0.94 -1.07
N ALA A 313 6.57 0.00 -0.88
CA ALA A 313 5.30 -0.12 -1.63
C ALA A 313 4.21 0.92 -1.27
N GLY A 314 4.64 2.08 -0.79
CA GLY A 314 3.81 3.23 -0.44
C GLY A 314 4.33 4.47 -1.14
N ARG A 315 4.84 5.43 -0.37
CA ARG A 315 5.46 6.65 -0.94
C ARG A 315 6.87 6.43 -1.51
N GLY A 316 7.39 5.20 -1.44
CA GLY A 316 8.67 4.81 -2.03
C GLY A 316 8.59 4.46 -3.53
N GLY A 317 7.37 4.40 -4.09
CA GLY A 317 7.15 4.20 -5.53
C GLY A 317 7.25 2.75 -6.03
N LEU A 318 7.67 1.79 -5.20
CA LEU A 318 7.75 0.38 -5.62
C LEU A 318 6.36 -0.24 -5.76
N THR A 319 6.21 -1.15 -6.71
CA THR A 319 5.05 -2.04 -6.75
C THR A 319 5.10 -3.03 -5.58
N PRO A 320 3.96 -3.58 -5.14
CA PRO A 320 3.94 -4.65 -4.14
C PRO A 320 4.78 -5.87 -4.54
N LEU A 321 4.86 -6.18 -5.84
CA LEU A 321 5.66 -7.29 -6.38
C LEU A 321 7.16 -7.04 -6.20
N GLU A 322 7.66 -5.87 -6.61
CA GLU A 322 9.08 -5.51 -6.45
C GLU A 322 9.49 -5.44 -4.97
N SER A 323 8.64 -4.83 -4.15
CA SER A 323 8.84 -4.76 -2.70
C SER A 323 8.93 -6.14 -2.07
N PHE A 324 7.98 -7.03 -2.41
CA PHE A 324 7.94 -8.37 -1.87
C PHE A 324 9.10 -9.22 -2.38
N GLY A 325 9.42 -9.18 -3.68
CA GLY A 325 10.53 -9.95 -4.23
C GLY A 325 11.88 -9.61 -3.59
N ALA A 326 12.15 -8.31 -3.39
CA ALA A 326 13.37 -7.85 -2.71
C ALA A 326 13.45 -8.28 -1.24
N LEU A 327 12.31 -8.24 -0.54
CA LEU A 327 12.17 -8.64 0.85
C LEU A 327 12.32 -10.17 0.98
N TRP A 328 11.61 -10.91 0.14
CA TRP A 328 11.58 -12.38 0.13
C TRP A 328 12.96 -12.96 -0.14
N ALA A 329 13.76 -12.38 -1.04
CA ALA A 329 15.12 -12.84 -1.30
C ALA A 329 15.99 -12.92 -0.02
N ALA A 330 15.81 -11.99 0.92
CA ALA A 330 16.52 -12.03 2.20
C ALA A 330 15.91 -13.03 3.20
N VAL A 331 14.57 -13.14 3.23
CA VAL A 331 13.86 -14.11 4.08
C VAL A 331 14.18 -15.54 3.66
N GLU A 332 14.07 -15.84 2.36
CA GLU A 332 14.39 -17.14 1.79
C GLU A 332 15.83 -17.54 2.07
N ALA A 333 16.79 -16.61 1.88
CA ALA A 333 18.20 -16.87 2.18
C ALA A 333 18.44 -17.18 3.67
N GLU A 334 17.67 -16.58 4.57
CA GLU A 334 17.76 -16.87 6.01
C GLU A 334 17.15 -18.23 6.36
N LEU A 335 15.95 -18.52 5.84
CA LEU A 335 15.29 -19.81 6.02
C LEU A 335 16.11 -20.96 5.41
N ALA A 336 16.77 -20.72 4.26
CA ALA A 336 17.66 -21.67 3.60
C ALA A 336 18.88 -22.05 4.45
N ARG A 337 19.37 -21.16 5.33
CA ARG A 337 20.44 -21.47 6.30
C ARG A 337 19.95 -22.34 7.46
N GLY A 338 18.66 -22.64 7.50
CA GLY A 338 18.05 -23.50 8.48
C GLY A 338 17.49 -22.77 9.71
N ALA A 339 17.43 -21.43 9.69
CA ALA A 339 16.87 -20.64 10.77
C ALA A 339 15.41 -21.05 11.07
N ASP A 340 15.05 -21.04 12.35
CA ASP A 340 13.73 -21.46 12.85
C ASP A 340 12.93 -20.24 13.36
N TRP A 341 12.93 -19.17 12.57
CA TRP A 341 12.20 -17.95 12.87
C TRP A 341 10.73 -18.11 12.47
N GLU A 342 9.82 -17.63 13.32
CA GLU A 342 8.42 -17.46 12.96
C GLU A 342 8.28 -16.21 12.07
N ILE A 343 7.93 -16.42 10.80
CA ILE A 343 7.88 -15.35 9.80
C ILE A 343 6.44 -14.87 9.61
N HIS A 344 6.24 -13.57 9.79
CA HIS A 344 4.97 -12.92 9.61
C HIS A 344 5.08 -11.80 8.58
N PHE A 345 4.02 -11.61 7.80
CA PHE A 345 3.85 -10.47 6.91
C PHE A 345 2.60 -9.70 7.26
N VAL A 346 2.62 -8.37 7.15
CA VAL A 346 1.43 -7.54 7.38
C VAL A 346 1.11 -6.64 6.19
N VAL A 347 -0.15 -6.72 5.74
CA VAL A 347 -0.71 -5.92 4.65
C VAL A 347 -2.11 -5.44 4.99
N ARG A 348 -2.50 -4.25 4.53
CA ARG A 348 -3.82 -3.67 4.86
C ARG A 348 -4.97 -4.12 3.98
N ARG A 349 -4.72 -4.86 2.90
CA ARG A 349 -5.74 -5.15 1.86
C ARG A 349 -5.65 -6.61 1.45
N HIS A 350 -6.81 -7.27 1.33
CA HIS A 350 -6.89 -8.66 0.85
C HIS A 350 -6.22 -8.84 -0.51
N ALA A 351 -6.43 -7.94 -1.48
CA ALA A 351 -5.76 -8.01 -2.79
C ALA A 351 -4.22 -8.09 -2.72
N ARG A 352 -3.60 -7.51 -1.68
CA ARG A 352 -2.14 -7.65 -1.44
C ARG A 352 -1.80 -8.98 -0.78
N ALA A 353 -2.64 -9.45 0.14
CA ALA A 353 -2.48 -10.77 0.74
C ALA A 353 -2.60 -11.87 -0.33
N ASP A 354 -3.60 -11.77 -1.21
CA ASP A 354 -3.81 -12.71 -2.31
C ASP A 354 -2.63 -12.71 -3.29
N LEU A 355 -1.99 -11.55 -3.52
CA LEU A 355 -0.75 -11.48 -4.30
C LEU A 355 0.39 -12.22 -3.62
N LEU A 356 0.63 -11.96 -2.33
CA LEU A 356 1.69 -12.63 -1.57
C LEU A 356 1.47 -14.14 -1.52
N GLU A 357 0.22 -14.56 -1.31
CA GLU A 357 -0.19 -15.97 -1.33
C GLU A 357 0.13 -16.64 -2.66
N ARG A 358 -0.18 -16.00 -3.80
CA ARG A 358 0.20 -16.52 -5.13
C ARG A 358 1.72 -16.57 -5.35
N LEU A 359 2.47 -15.62 -4.81
CA LEU A 359 3.93 -15.59 -4.95
C LEU A 359 4.63 -16.63 -4.07
N LEU A 360 4.00 -17.02 -2.95
CA LEU A 360 4.49 -18.01 -2.01
C LEU A 360 3.94 -19.42 -2.27
N ALA A 361 2.92 -19.54 -3.10
CA ALA A 361 2.37 -20.83 -3.50
C ALA A 361 3.45 -21.66 -4.21
N PRO A 362 3.48 -22.99 -4.01
CA PRO A 362 4.33 -23.87 -4.79
C PRO A 362 4.06 -23.64 -6.28
N ARG A 363 5.09 -23.48 -7.10
CA ARG A 363 4.91 -23.53 -8.55
C ARG A 363 4.59 -24.98 -8.90
N GLU A 364 3.42 -25.22 -9.49
CA GLU A 364 3.18 -26.46 -10.22
C GLU A 364 4.09 -26.40 -11.46
N ASP A 365 5.05 -27.31 -11.55
CA ASP A 365 5.96 -27.46 -12.70
C ASP A 365 5.23 -28.04 -13.92
#